data_AF-A0A099YVC4-F1
#
_entry.id   AF-A0A099YVC4-F1
#
_cell.length_a   1.000
_cell.length_b   1.000
_cell.length_c   1.000
_cell.angle_alpha   90.00
_cell.angle_beta   90.00
_cell.angle_gamma   90.00
#
_symmetry.space_group_name_H-M   'P 1'
#
loop_
_entity.id
_entity.type
_entity.pdbx_description
1 polymer ?
#
loop_
_entity_poly.entity_id
_entity_poly.type
_entity_poly.pdbx_seq_one_letter_code
_entity_poly.pdbx_strand_id
1 'polypeptide(L)' 'FSELATKCIIKIVEFAKRLPGFTALSIADQITLLKAACLDILV' A
#
# COMPACT_ATOMS: atom_id res chain seq x y z
N PHE A 1 14.07 -5.60 -6.12
CA PHE A 1 12.90 -5.84 -5.25
C PHE A 1 12.78 -7.32 -5.00
N SER A 2 13.06 -7.76 -3.77
CA SER A 2 13.04 -9.17 -3.40
C SER A 2 11.60 -9.71 -3.41
N GLU A 3 11.42 -11.00 -3.70
CA GLU A 3 10.10 -11.67 -3.74
C GLU A 3 9.28 -11.48 -2.44
N LEU A 4 9.99 -11.36 -1.31
CA LEU A 4 9.43 -11.00 -0.01
C LEU A 4 8.77 -9.60 -0.01
N ALA A 5 9.41 -8.61 -0.62
CA ALA A 5 8.91 -7.25 -0.72
C ALA A 5 7.63 -7.21 -1.55
N THR A 6 7.58 -7.96 -2.67
CA THR A 6 6.37 -8.08 -3.49
C THR A 6 5.20 -8.67 -2.70
N LYS A 7 5.43 -9.72 -1.90
CA LYS A 7 4.40 -10.31 -1.03
C LYS A 7 3.95 -9.36 0.08
N CYS A 8 4.86 -8.58 0.67
CA CYS A 8 4.54 -7.56 1.67
C CYS A 8 3.70 -6.41 1.10
N ILE A 9 4.06 -5.91 -0.09
CA ILE A 9 3.32 -4.84 -0.79
C ILE A 9 1.88 -5.28 -1.06
N ILE A 10 1.68 -6.50 -1.56
CA ILE A 10 0.33 -7.04 -1.83
C ILE A 10 -0.50 -7.07 -0.54
N LYS A 11 0.07 -7.55 0.57
CA LYS A 11 -0.63 -7.59 1.87
C LYS A 11 -1.03 -6.20 2.38
N ILE A 12 -0.20 -5.19 2.15
CA ILE A 12 -0.52 -3.80 2.54
C ILE A 12 -1.60 -3.21 1.67
N VAL A 13 -1.58 -3.48 0.36
CA VAL A 13 -2.67 -3.09 -0.54
C VAL A 13 -3.99 -3.71 -0.09
N GLU A 14 -3.98 -4.99 0.28
CA GLU A 14 -5.17 -5.66 0.79
C GLU A 14 -5.64 -5.10 2.14
N PHE A 15 -4.71 -4.80 3.05
CA PHE A 15 -5.01 -4.16 4.32
C PHE A 15 -5.64 -2.77 4.11
N ALA A 16 -5.02 -1.95 3.26
CA ALA A 16 -5.47 -0.59 2.99
C ALA A 16 -6.88 -0.59 2.37
N LYS A 17 -7.18 -1.50 1.44
CA LYS A 17 -8.53 -1.67 0.86
C LYS A 17 -9.61 -2.01 1.90
N ARG A 18 -9.25 -2.60 3.04
CA ARG A 18 -10.18 -2.92 4.13
C ARG A 18 -10.40 -1.77 5.10
N LEU A 19 -9.60 -0.71 5.03
CA LEU A 19 -9.76 0.45 5.88
C LEU A 19 -11.01 1.24 5.45
N PRO A 20 -11.94 1.52 6.38
CA PRO A 20 -13.13 2.30 6.06
C PRO A 20 -12.71 3.69 5.56
N GLY A 21 -13.21 4.08 4.38
CA GLY A 21 -12.88 5.35 3.74
C GLY A 21 -11.65 5.32 2.82
N PHE A 22 -10.79 4.31 2.87
CA PHE A 22 -9.62 4.24 1.98
C PHE A 22 -10.00 4.06 0.51
N THR A 23 -10.98 3.22 0.23
CA THR A 23 -11.52 3.04 -1.14
C THR A 23 -12.33 4.24 -1.63
N ALA A 24 -12.72 5.14 -0.73
CA ALA A 24 -13.39 6.41 -1.06
C ALA A 24 -12.40 7.54 -1.38
N LEU A 25 -11.10 7.35 -1.08
CA LEU A 25 -10.05 8.30 -1.48
C LEU A 25 -9.84 8.26 -2.99
N SER A 26 -9.33 9.35 -3.54
CA SER A 26 -8.98 9.41 -4.95
C SER A 26 -7.89 8.37 -5.28
N ILE A 27 -7.85 7.89 -6.52
CA ILE A 27 -6.81 6.94 -6.95
C ILE A 27 -5.41 7.53 -6.72
N ALA A 28 -5.24 8.84 -6.88
CA ALA A 28 -3.98 9.53 -6.61
C ALA A 28 -3.56 9.41 -5.14
N ASP A 29 -4.50 9.57 -4.21
CA ASP A 29 -4.24 9.43 -2.77
C ASP A 29 -3.95 7.97 -2.40
N GLN A 30 -4.69 7.00 -2.95
CA GLN A 30 -4.44 5.58 -2.74
C GLN A 30 -3.02 5.18 -3.22
N ILE A 31 -2.59 5.68 -4.39
CA ILE A 31 -1.24 5.44 -4.91
C ILE A 31 -0.18 6.11 -4.04
N THR A 32 -0.43 7.33 -3.56
CA THR A 32 0.51 8.09 -2.73
C THR A 32 0.74 7.39 -1.39
N LEU A 33 -0.35 6.97 -0.73
CA LEU A 33 -0.28 6.22 0.53
C LEU A 33 0.43 4.87 0.37
N LEU A 34 0.15 4.14 -0.71
CA LEU A 34 0.83 2.88 -1.00
C LEU A 34 2.32 3.08 -1.28
N LYS A 35 2.69 4.11 -2.04
CA LYS A 35 4.10 4.44 -2.31
C LYS A 35 4.85 4.80 -1.03
N ALA A 36 4.26 5.60 -0.15
CA ALA A 36 4.84 5.94 1.14
C ALA A 36 5.06 4.69 2.01
N ALA A 37 4.04 3.82 2.12
CA ALA A 37 4.16 2.57 2.86
C ALA A 37 5.21 1.61 2.26
N CYS A 38 5.36 1.57 0.92
CA CYS A 38 6.40 0.76 0.27
C CYS A 38 7.82 1.28 0.56
N LEU A 39 7.99 2.59 0.74
CA LEU A 39 9.27 3.22 1.10
C LEU A 39 9.65 2.91 2.54
N ASP A 40 8.69 2.96 3.48
CA ASP A 40 8.92 2.62 4.89
C ASP A 40 9.34 1.15 5.09
N ILE A 41 8.89 0.23 4.24
CA ILE A 41 9.27 -1.20 4.29
C ILE A 41 10.69 -1.44 3.75
N LEU A 42 11.21 -0.52 2.92
CA LEU A 42 12.51 -0.69 2.26
C LEU A 42 13.67 -0.16 3.12
N VAL A 43 13.38 0.52 4.24
CA VAL A 43 14.35 0.98 5.24
C VAL A 43 14.56 -0.09 6.31
#